data_AF-A0A8T5KW17-F1
#
_entry.id   AF-A0A8T5KW17-F1
#
_cell.length_a   1.000
_cell.length_b   1.000
_cell.length_c   1.000
_cell.angle_alpha   90.00
_cell.angle_beta   90.00
_cell.angle_gamma   90.00
#
_symmetry.space_group_name_H-M   'P 1'
#
loop_
_entity.id
_entity.type
_entity.pdbx_description
1 polymer ?
#
loop_
_entity_poly.entity_id
_entity_poly.type
_entity_poly.pdbx_seq_one_letter_code
_entity_poly.pdbx_strand_id
1 'polypeptide(L)'
;MTKRKIIFGMLVFLVLFGVGNAIGGGEIVGTLEATVCCEKTNSGLHCQDVPEEDCSSDSEFAIPTACTSTSPCDPGYCYDATEGTCLDNVPQMICNEEGGTWSGEKPEACGLGCCILGDQASFVTLVRCKRLSSFYGLETNWNGEITDEPQCILTARAEEKGACVFTEEFELTCKLTSRSGCGENMVSGSRVEAEPEDTIVREEEVEEESEEEEEPLESPTGCEAVGDDVKFCPGMLCSADELGTVCGPSTETTCLDGHEEIYFVDTCGNPANIYDGNKISDADYWTYIKDKGESCFPEQANENSQTCGNCNYLLGSYCRGANSETARATYGENICMDLNCPASEETGGEERLHGESWCGFDVARDFTFQATEQNFVTDLLNEALRKVKGNSPISLNFRGMATPVGSEFYRYVCSHGEVLVEPCASFRNAECIESNVAGYSESACRVNRWQDCTSIYKKLDCENTDRRDCLWMDGPEYVLMGGVFSSEDGEGGTRVDKSSLGNVKEELKKFNSGEREIGACVPKNPPGLQFWGTEGEEGEIDNSEAMGVCSQANAVCPVTYEKGLIGGDWECVKYCECLEDVTQLKRAQLCMSLGDCGPKVNYAAVPGRTQGYKIFEEKM
;
A
#
# COMPACT_ATOMS: atom_id res chain seq x y z
N MET A 1 -27.97 38.24 38.76
CA MET A 1 -27.08 39.00 39.67
C MET A 1 -25.77 39.23 38.93
N THR A 2 -25.65 40.35 38.21
CA THR A 2 -24.90 41.58 38.58
C THR A 2 -23.40 41.51 38.25
N LYS A 3 -23.08 41.97 37.03
CA LYS A 3 -21.96 42.84 36.58
C LYS A 3 -20.60 42.74 37.31
N ARG A 4 -19.51 42.66 36.52
CA ARG A 4 -18.69 43.84 36.16
C ARG A 4 -17.63 43.52 35.07
N LYS A 5 -17.58 44.43 34.09
CA LYS A 5 -16.54 44.60 33.07
C LYS A 5 -15.35 45.38 33.65
N ILE A 6 -14.13 45.10 33.22
CA ILE A 6 -12.99 46.01 33.30
C ILE A 6 -12.33 46.09 31.92
N ILE A 7 -12.15 47.33 31.45
CA ILE A 7 -11.51 47.78 30.22
C ILE A 7 -10.18 48.42 30.63
N PHE A 8 -9.08 48.15 29.92
CA PHE A 8 -7.89 48.99 29.77
C PHE A 8 -7.06 48.36 28.63
N GLY A 9 -6.56 49.04 27.59
CA GLY A 9 -6.33 50.45 27.35
C GLY A 9 -4.96 50.56 26.67
N MET A 10 -4.97 50.71 25.33
CA MET A 10 -3.81 50.75 24.43
C MET A 10 -2.98 52.05 24.58
N LEU A 11 -1.64 51.88 24.53
CA LEU A 11 -0.57 52.75 23.99
C LEU A 11 -0.85 54.23 23.68
N VAL A 12 0.12 55.10 24.02
CA VAL A 12 0.81 56.04 23.09
C VAL A 12 2.11 56.52 23.76
N PHE A 13 3.25 56.26 23.10
CA PHE A 13 4.59 56.72 23.45
C PHE A 13 4.79 58.17 22.95
N LEU A 14 5.20 59.08 23.83
CA LEU A 14 5.55 60.46 23.52
C LEU A 14 7.07 60.60 23.42
N VAL A 15 7.56 60.87 22.21
CA VAL A 15 8.96 61.21 21.90
C VAL A 15 9.22 62.67 22.29
N LEU A 16 10.18 62.92 23.18
CA LEU A 16 10.68 64.26 23.50
C LEU A 16 12.16 64.38 23.13
N PHE A 17 12.43 65.18 22.09
CA PHE A 17 13.73 65.78 21.82
C PHE A 17 13.95 66.97 22.77
N GLY A 18 15.06 66.98 23.50
CA GLY A 18 15.48 68.10 24.34
C GLY A 18 16.96 68.45 24.10
N VAL A 19 17.22 69.64 23.58
CA VAL A 19 18.56 70.20 23.37
C VAL A 19 18.96 71.08 24.56
N GLY A 20 20.12 70.77 25.16
CA GLY A 20 21.14 71.68 25.73
C GLY A 20 20.77 72.76 26.76
N ASN A 21 21.33 72.68 27.98
CA ASN A 21 22.57 73.39 28.36
C ASN A 21 22.98 73.18 29.83
N ALA A 22 24.31 73.20 30.00
CA ALA A 22 25.20 73.20 31.17
C ALA A 22 24.69 73.71 32.54
N ILE A 23 25.18 73.09 33.63
CA ILE A 23 26.17 73.63 34.60
C ILE A 23 26.38 72.61 35.73
N GLY A 24 27.64 72.44 36.17
CA GLY A 24 27.94 72.07 37.57
C GLY A 24 28.68 70.75 37.74
N GLY A 25 30.00 70.84 37.88
CA GLY A 25 30.89 69.70 38.11
C GLY A 25 30.72 69.06 39.48
N GLY A 26 30.98 67.75 39.47
CA GLY A 26 31.16 66.89 40.63
C GLY A 26 31.64 65.55 40.08
N GLU A 27 32.96 65.38 39.94
CA GLU A 27 33.57 64.07 39.74
C GLU A 27 33.32 63.25 41.01
N ILE A 28 32.24 62.47 41.00
CA ILE A 28 32.08 61.34 41.90
C ILE A 28 32.72 60.18 41.17
N VAL A 29 33.89 59.76 41.64
CA VAL A 29 34.42 58.43 41.34
C VAL A 29 33.45 57.45 41.98
N GLY A 30 32.42 57.05 41.23
CA GLY A 30 31.59 55.92 41.58
C GLY A 30 32.49 54.69 41.55
N THR A 31 32.69 54.09 42.73
CA THR A 31 33.07 52.68 42.81
C THR A 31 32.07 51.89 41.95
N LEU A 32 32.55 51.20 40.92
CA LEU A 32 31.78 50.12 40.29
C LEU A 32 31.37 49.18 41.41
N GLU A 33 30.09 49.20 41.79
CA GLU A 33 29.56 48.15 42.65
C GLU A 33 29.70 46.84 41.90
N ALA A 34 30.25 45.83 42.56
CA ALA A 34 30.44 44.53 41.96
C ALA A 34 29.05 43.93 41.71
N THR A 35 28.64 43.84 40.45
CA THR A 35 27.42 43.14 40.05
C THR A 35 27.64 41.62 40.11
N VAL A 36 26.59 40.90 40.46
CA VAL A 36 26.54 39.43 40.43
C VAL A 36 25.59 38.99 39.32
N CYS A 37 25.84 37.82 38.73
CA CYS A 37 24.83 37.15 37.93
C CYS A 37 23.77 36.60 38.85
N CYS A 38 22.57 37.16 38.72
CA CYS A 38 21.43 36.80 39.50
C CYS A 38 20.55 35.81 38.75
N GLU A 39 20.27 34.65 39.35
CA GLU A 39 19.37 33.67 38.76
C GLU A 39 17.94 34.22 38.63
N LYS A 40 17.47 34.95 39.65
CA LYS A 40 16.18 35.64 39.63
C LYS A 40 16.23 36.93 40.43
N THR A 41 15.90 38.04 39.78
CA THR A 41 15.78 39.37 40.42
C THR A 41 14.49 39.50 41.23
N ASN A 42 14.45 40.47 42.14
CA ASN A 42 13.22 40.86 42.87
C ASN A 42 12.07 41.28 41.94
N SER A 43 12.37 41.68 40.70
CA SER A 43 11.37 41.97 39.65
C SER A 43 10.86 40.75 38.87
N GLY A 44 11.36 39.55 39.17
CA GLY A 44 10.99 38.31 38.47
C GLY A 44 11.70 38.10 37.13
N LEU A 45 12.65 38.96 36.76
CA LEU A 45 13.53 38.73 35.61
C LEU A 45 14.62 37.74 35.99
N HIS A 46 14.91 36.80 35.09
CA HIS A 46 15.93 35.78 35.28
C HIS A 46 17.24 36.17 34.59
N CYS A 47 18.37 35.68 35.11
CA CYS A 47 19.69 35.84 34.51
C CYS A 47 20.08 37.30 34.20
N GLN A 48 20.04 38.15 35.23
CA GLN A 48 20.40 39.57 35.11
C GLN A 48 21.68 39.88 35.90
N ASP A 49 22.56 40.68 35.30
CA ASP A 49 23.72 41.27 35.99
C ASP A 49 23.23 42.45 36.85
N VAL A 50 23.05 42.21 38.15
CA VAL A 50 22.52 43.20 39.10
C VAL A 50 23.34 43.21 40.40
N PRO A 51 23.25 44.25 41.23
CA PRO A 51 23.74 44.18 42.61
C PRO A 51 23.15 42.98 43.37
N GLU A 52 23.92 42.36 44.26
CA GLU A 52 23.49 41.15 45.00
C GLU A 52 22.20 41.37 45.81
N GLU A 53 21.95 42.61 46.26
CA GLU A 53 20.73 43.01 46.96
C GLU A 53 19.47 43.03 46.09
N ASP A 54 19.62 43.10 44.77
CA ASP A 54 18.51 43.06 43.81
C ASP A 54 18.12 41.61 43.43
N CYS A 55 18.86 40.63 43.94
CA CYS A 55 18.48 39.22 43.83
C CYS A 55 17.32 38.86 44.75
N SER A 56 16.39 38.07 44.21
CA SER A 56 15.27 37.50 44.95
C SER A 56 15.79 36.61 46.08
N SER A 57 15.09 36.62 47.22
CA SER A 57 15.34 35.64 48.29
C SER A 57 15.09 34.20 47.85
N ASP A 58 14.30 34.01 46.80
CA ASP A 58 13.98 32.71 46.22
C ASP A 58 14.99 32.30 45.14
N SER A 59 16.06 33.06 44.96
CA SER A 59 17.05 32.78 43.92
C SER A 59 17.99 31.64 44.33
N GLU A 60 18.21 30.67 43.45
CA GLU A 60 19.10 29.53 43.67
C GLU A 60 20.58 29.92 43.66
N PHE A 61 20.94 30.99 42.95
CA PHE A 61 22.31 31.51 42.93
C PHE A 61 22.42 33.01 42.66
N ALA A 62 23.48 33.59 43.23
CA ALA A 62 23.98 34.92 42.95
C ALA A 62 25.51 34.81 42.85
N ILE A 63 26.03 34.68 41.63
CA ILE A 63 27.45 34.35 41.39
C ILE A 63 28.18 35.64 41.02
N PRO A 64 29.36 35.95 41.60
CA PRO A 64 30.13 37.17 41.30
C PRO A 64 30.86 37.07 39.93
N THR A 65 30.11 36.79 38.88
CA THR A 65 30.51 36.69 37.47
C THR A 65 29.42 37.31 36.61
N ALA A 66 29.73 37.65 35.35
CA ALA A 66 28.69 38.06 34.41
C ALA A 66 27.76 36.89 34.07
N CYS A 67 26.48 37.16 33.81
CA CYS A 67 25.52 36.13 33.43
C CYS A 67 25.86 35.45 32.10
N THR A 68 26.50 36.16 31.19
CA THR A 68 27.04 35.60 29.93
C THR A 68 28.22 34.65 30.12
N SER A 69 28.70 34.45 31.35
CA SER A 69 29.79 33.52 31.70
C SER A 69 29.33 32.49 32.74
N THR A 70 28.03 32.34 32.90
CA THR A 70 27.39 31.50 33.92
C THR A 70 26.53 30.48 33.21
N SER A 71 26.98 29.22 33.18
CA SER A 71 26.39 28.16 32.34
C SER A 71 24.85 28.03 32.36
N PRO A 72 24.14 28.14 33.50
CA PRO A 72 22.66 28.13 33.53
C PRO A 72 21.98 29.33 32.84
N CYS A 73 22.71 30.44 32.73
CA CYS A 73 22.28 31.71 32.15
C CYS A 73 22.85 31.95 30.74
N ASP A 74 23.60 30.98 30.20
CA ASP A 74 24.08 31.08 28.83
C ASP A 74 22.86 31.11 27.88
N PRO A 75 22.75 32.15 27.03
CA PRO A 75 21.66 32.23 26.07
C PRO A 75 21.84 31.13 25.02
N GLY A 76 20.76 30.41 24.73
CA GLY A 76 20.73 29.40 23.69
C GLY A 76 19.36 29.30 23.03
N TYR A 77 19.10 28.17 22.40
CA TYR A 77 17.84 27.88 21.73
C TYR A 77 17.00 26.96 22.61
N CYS A 78 15.78 27.39 22.90
CA CYS A 78 14.78 26.56 23.53
C CYS A 78 13.78 26.08 22.48
N TYR A 79 13.53 24.78 22.41
CA TYR A 79 12.59 24.23 21.43
C TYR A 79 11.70 23.13 22.00
N ASP A 80 10.48 23.05 21.47
CA ASP A 80 9.52 21.99 21.76
C ASP A 80 9.37 21.12 20.50
N ALA A 81 9.84 19.88 20.59
CA ALA A 81 9.78 18.90 19.50
C ALA A 81 8.35 18.41 19.18
N THR A 82 7.37 18.70 20.03
CA THR A 82 5.96 18.33 19.87
C THR A 82 5.14 19.48 19.28
N GLU A 83 5.35 20.70 19.77
CA GLU A 83 4.68 21.91 19.28
C GLU A 83 5.34 22.49 18.02
N GLY A 84 6.63 22.17 17.80
CA GLY A 84 7.46 22.73 16.73
C GLY A 84 7.85 24.19 16.96
N THR A 85 7.76 24.70 18.19
CA THR A 85 8.13 26.07 18.56
C THR A 85 9.61 26.15 18.90
N CYS A 86 10.25 27.25 18.52
CA CYS A 86 11.63 27.56 18.87
C CYS A 86 11.74 29.02 19.31
N LEU A 87 12.44 29.24 20.43
CA LEU A 87 12.75 30.54 20.98
C LEU A 87 14.27 30.68 21.05
N ASP A 88 14.78 31.82 20.59
CA ASP A 88 16.20 32.16 20.67
C ASP A 88 16.48 33.01 21.92
N ASN A 89 17.75 33.10 22.30
CA ASN A 89 18.22 33.86 23.47
C ASN A 89 17.54 33.46 24.78
N VAL A 90 17.17 32.18 24.93
CA VAL A 90 16.55 31.66 26.15
C VAL A 90 17.61 31.02 27.03
N PRO A 91 17.74 31.43 28.30
CA PRO A 91 18.57 30.74 29.29
C PRO A 91 18.16 29.27 29.46
N GLN A 92 19.16 28.40 29.64
CA GLN A 92 18.93 26.95 29.77
C GLN A 92 17.91 26.59 30.85
N MET A 93 17.98 27.27 31.98
CA MET A 93 17.08 27.01 33.09
C MET A 93 15.62 27.35 32.78
N ILE A 94 15.34 28.50 32.15
CA ILE A 94 13.98 28.91 31.77
C ILE A 94 13.40 27.93 30.75
N CYS A 95 14.23 27.52 29.79
CA CYS A 95 13.80 26.56 28.78
C CYS A 95 13.32 25.24 29.39
N ASN A 96 14.10 24.69 30.32
CA ASN A 96 13.80 23.42 30.94
C ASN A 96 12.63 23.51 31.92
N GLU A 97 12.46 24.64 32.63
CA GLU A 97 11.32 24.89 33.52
C GLU A 97 9.97 24.90 32.78
N GLU A 98 9.94 25.49 31.59
CA GLU A 98 8.77 25.52 30.70
C GLU A 98 8.58 24.20 29.91
N GLY A 99 9.38 23.17 30.20
CA GLY A 99 9.29 21.85 29.56
C GLY A 99 9.88 21.76 28.14
N GLY A 100 10.61 22.79 27.71
CA GLY A 100 11.35 22.80 26.44
C GLY A 100 12.69 22.08 26.52
N THR A 101 13.28 21.79 25.37
CA THR A 101 14.64 21.25 25.25
C THR A 101 15.61 22.36 24.89
N TRP A 102 16.69 22.52 25.65
CA TRP A 102 17.70 23.56 25.40
C TRP A 102 18.89 23.06 24.60
N SER A 103 19.43 23.92 23.72
CA SER A 103 20.67 23.70 22.97
C SER A 103 21.50 24.99 22.87
N GLY A 104 22.82 24.86 23.01
CA GLY A 104 23.74 26.00 22.84
C GLY A 104 23.94 26.44 21.39
N GLU A 105 23.66 25.55 20.43
CA GLU A 105 23.69 25.84 18.99
C GLU A 105 22.29 25.69 18.40
N LYS A 106 22.00 26.38 17.28
CA LYS A 106 20.69 26.33 16.62
C LYS A 106 20.40 24.90 16.15
N PRO A 107 19.40 24.20 16.72
CA PRO A 107 19.06 22.85 16.29
C PRO A 107 18.47 22.86 14.87
N GLU A 108 18.66 21.78 14.11
CA GLU A 108 18.01 21.61 12.80
C GLU A 108 16.47 21.66 12.93
N ALA A 109 15.92 21.19 14.05
CA ALA A 109 14.49 21.27 14.35
C ALA A 109 13.95 22.72 14.40
N CYS A 110 14.84 23.71 14.57
CA CYS A 110 14.52 25.14 14.55
C CYS A 110 14.78 25.80 13.19
N GLY A 111 15.03 25.01 12.14
CA GLY A 111 14.99 25.49 10.76
C GLY A 111 13.60 26.00 10.42
N LEU A 112 13.50 27.29 10.06
CA LEU A 112 12.27 27.86 9.53
C LEU A 112 12.23 27.64 8.02
N GLY A 113 11.05 27.36 7.51
CA GLY A 113 10.76 27.24 6.09
C GLY A 113 9.34 27.69 5.81
N CYS A 114 8.96 27.72 4.55
CA CYS A 114 7.62 28.09 4.17
C CYS A 114 6.66 26.91 4.28
N CYS A 115 5.63 27.03 5.10
CA CYS A 115 4.52 26.08 5.18
C CYS A 115 3.33 26.62 4.40
N ILE A 116 2.97 25.97 3.29
CA ILE A 116 1.77 26.31 2.51
C ILE A 116 0.57 25.55 3.10
N LEU A 117 -0.48 26.29 3.43
CA LEU A 117 -1.71 25.82 4.06
C LEU A 117 -2.90 26.26 3.17
N GLY A 118 -3.13 25.52 2.09
CA GLY A 118 -4.12 25.90 1.09
C GLY A 118 -3.64 27.13 0.31
N ASP A 119 -4.36 28.24 0.43
CA ASP A 119 -4.06 29.55 -0.15
C ASP A 119 -3.25 30.47 0.78
N GLN A 120 -2.92 29.99 1.99
CA GLN A 120 -2.14 30.74 2.98
C GLN A 120 -0.74 30.17 3.15
N ALA A 121 0.15 31.00 3.70
CA ALA A 121 1.51 30.62 4.07
C ALA A 121 1.79 30.93 5.53
N SER A 122 2.59 30.08 6.18
CA SER A 122 3.15 30.33 7.50
C SER A 122 4.65 30.04 7.49
N PHE A 123 5.47 30.99 7.91
CA PHE A 123 6.91 30.82 7.99
C PHE A 123 7.29 30.17 9.33
N VAL A 124 7.30 28.84 9.36
CA VAL A 124 7.40 28.03 10.59
C VAL A 124 8.32 26.81 10.41
N THR A 125 8.60 26.12 11.50
CA THR A 125 9.37 24.85 11.46
C THR A 125 8.57 23.74 10.79
N LEU A 126 9.25 22.70 10.30
CA LEU A 126 8.60 21.51 9.71
C LEU A 126 7.61 20.85 10.68
N VAL A 127 7.97 20.73 11.96
CA VAL A 127 7.10 20.11 12.98
C VAL A 127 5.84 20.96 13.17
N ARG A 128 6.00 22.29 13.22
CA ARG A 128 4.86 23.20 13.32
C ARG A 128 3.96 23.13 12.10
N CYS A 129 4.56 23.03 10.90
CA CYS A 129 3.83 22.89 9.65
C CYS A 129 2.97 21.63 9.64
N LYS A 130 3.56 20.46 9.97
CA LYS A 130 2.81 19.19 10.09
C LYS A 130 1.60 19.28 11.00
N ARG A 131 1.76 19.99 12.12
CA ARG A 131 0.68 20.20 13.08
C ARG A 131 -0.41 21.12 12.54
N LEU A 132 -0.06 22.21 11.89
CA LEU A 132 -1.02 23.13 11.27
C LEU A 132 -1.77 22.41 10.14
N SER A 133 -1.05 21.75 9.23
CA SER A 133 -1.65 20.96 8.14
C SER A 133 -2.61 19.90 8.68
N SER A 134 -2.20 19.12 9.68
CA SER A 134 -3.08 18.13 10.32
C SER A 134 -4.30 18.75 11.00
N PHE A 135 -4.16 19.93 11.61
CA PHE A 135 -5.28 20.63 12.25
C PHE A 135 -6.32 21.12 11.23
N TYR A 136 -5.86 21.54 10.05
CA TYR A 136 -6.72 22.00 8.95
C TYR A 136 -7.16 20.87 7.99
N GLY A 137 -6.74 19.62 8.23
CA GLY A 137 -7.03 18.50 7.33
C GLY A 137 -6.35 18.63 5.96
N LEU A 138 -5.22 19.33 5.89
CA LEU A 138 -4.44 19.57 4.68
C LEU A 138 -3.20 18.67 4.63
N GLU A 139 -2.69 18.41 3.42
CA GLU A 139 -1.38 17.80 3.26
C GLU A 139 -0.27 18.74 3.76
N THR A 140 0.83 18.16 4.26
CA THR A 140 1.98 18.95 4.72
C THR A 140 2.81 19.41 3.54
N ASN A 141 2.72 20.68 3.17
CA ASN A 141 3.55 21.32 2.16
C ASN A 141 4.56 22.26 2.83
N TRP A 142 5.78 21.78 3.09
CA TRP A 142 6.84 22.55 3.73
C TRP A 142 8.07 22.65 2.83
N ASN A 143 8.51 23.88 2.55
CA ASN A 143 9.70 24.17 1.76
C ASN A 143 10.77 24.86 2.62
N GLY A 144 11.83 24.13 2.93
CA GLY A 144 12.99 24.62 3.68
C GLY A 144 13.97 25.49 2.89
N GLU A 145 13.82 25.59 1.56
CA GLU A 145 14.65 26.45 0.72
C GLU A 145 14.21 27.92 0.79
N ILE A 146 12.95 28.18 1.13
CA ILE A 146 12.44 29.52 1.38
C ILE A 146 12.83 29.92 2.80
N THR A 147 13.79 30.85 2.94
CA THR A 147 14.40 31.21 4.23
C THR A 147 13.89 32.53 4.81
N ASP A 148 12.89 33.16 4.19
CA ASP A 148 12.29 34.39 4.69
C ASP A 148 10.76 34.41 4.52
N GLU A 149 10.11 35.08 5.47
CA GLU A 149 8.66 35.19 5.56
C GLU A 149 8.02 35.95 4.38
N PRO A 150 8.59 37.07 3.88
CA PRO A 150 8.05 37.74 2.70
C PRO A 150 8.01 36.85 1.45
N GLN A 151 9.09 36.13 1.14
CA GLN A 151 9.10 35.16 0.03
C GLN A 151 8.06 34.06 0.27
N CYS A 152 7.92 33.56 1.50
CA CYS A 152 6.92 32.55 1.84
C CYS A 152 5.48 33.02 1.56
N ILE A 153 5.15 34.25 1.97
CA ILE A 153 3.83 34.85 1.71
C ILE A 153 3.60 35.03 0.20
N LEU A 154 4.63 35.45 -0.54
CA LEU A 154 4.55 35.60 -2.00
C LEU A 154 4.35 34.25 -2.70
N THR A 155 4.94 33.17 -2.20
CA THR A 155 4.71 31.81 -2.72
C THR A 155 3.26 31.38 -2.54
N ALA A 156 2.66 31.55 -1.37
CA ALA A 156 1.23 31.22 -1.19
C ALA A 156 0.32 32.09 -2.06
N ARG A 157 0.63 33.40 -2.18
CA ARG A 157 -0.11 34.28 -3.10
C ARG A 157 -0.02 33.83 -4.55
N ALA A 158 1.14 33.32 -4.99
CA ALA A 158 1.32 32.83 -6.34
C ALA A 158 0.52 31.53 -6.63
N GLU A 159 0.29 30.72 -5.61
CA GLU A 159 -0.49 29.47 -5.66
C GLU A 159 -1.99 29.65 -5.40
N GLU A 160 -2.41 30.86 -4.96
CA GLU A 160 -3.81 31.22 -4.76
C GLU A 160 -4.63 30.89 -6.02
N LYS A 161 -5.70 30.10 -5.85
CA LYS A 161 -6.56 29.67 -6.96
C LYS A 161 -7.66 30.69 -7.22
N GLY A 162 -8.03 30.85 -8.48
CA GLY A 162 -9.09 31.76 -8.87
C GLY A 162 -9.39 31.73 -10.37
N ALA A 163 -10.42 32.47 -10.76
CA ALA A 163 -10.83 32.62 -12.13
C ALA A 163 -9.87 33.56 -12.87
N CYS A 164 -9.20 33.04 -13.90
CA CYS A 164 -8.42 33.85 -14.83
C CYS A 164 -9.30 34.19 -16.04
N VAL A 165 -9.78 35.44 -16.10
CA VAL A 165 -10.69 35.95 -17.12
C VAL A 165 -9.89 36.64 -18.22
N PHE A 166 -10.12 36.26 -19.47
CA PHE A 166 -9.43 36.80 -20.65
C PHE A 166 -10.33 36.75 -21.88
N THR A 167 -9.95 37.48 -22.93
CA THR A 167 -10.68 37.46 -24.20
C THR A 167 -10.02 36.49 -25.18
N GLU A 168 -10.80 35.57 -25.73
CA GLU A 168 -10.39 34.63 -26.77
C GLU A 168 -11.42 34.65 -27.90
N GLU A 169 -10.98 34.74 -29.16
CA GLU A 169 -11.87 34.78 -30.34
C GLU A 169 -13.04 35.80 -30.23
N PHE A 170 -12.79 36.96 -29.60
CA PHE A 170 -13.77 38.02 -29.34
C PHE A 170 -14.86 37.69 -28.31
N GLU A 171 -14.74 36.58 -27.58
CA GLU A 171 -15.59 36.24 -26.44
C GLU A 171 -14.80 36.31 -25.12
N LEU A 172 -15.47 36.77 -24.06
CA LEU A 172 -14.88 36.79 -22.72
C LEU A 172 -14.99 35.38 -22.13
N THR A 173 -13.85 34.73 -21.93
CA THR A 173 -13.75 33.36 -21.41
C THR A 173 -12.97 33.31 -20.11
N CYS A 174 -12.86 32.12 -19.51
CA CYS A 174 -12.18 31.92 -18.23
C CYS A 174 -11.49 30.57 -18.13
N LYS A 175 -10.35 30.57 -17.41
CA LYS A 175 -9.68 29.35 -16.97
C LYS A 175 -9.46 29.38 -15.47
N LEU A 176 -9.84 28.30 -14.77
CA LEU A 176 -9.54 28.15 -13.35
C LEU A 176 -8.06 27.78 -13.20
N THR A 177 -7.28 28.62 -12.52
CA THR A 177 -5.83 28.41 -12.37
C THR A 177 -5.30 29.14 -11.13
N SER A 178 -4.00 29.02 -10.87
CA SER A 178 -3.33 29.80 -9.83
C SER A 178 -3.07 31.23 -10.31
N ARG A 179 -2.86 32.16 -9.38
CA ARG A 179 -2.50 33.54 -9.69
C ARG A 179 -1.29 33.63 -10.61
N SER A 180 -0.25 32.84 -10.35
CA SER A 180 0.95 32.77 -11.19
C SER A 180 0.67 32.18 -12.58
N GLY A 181 -0.23 31.19 -12.67
CA GLY A 181 -0.65 30.61 -13.94
C GLY A 181 -1.49 31.54 -14.82
N CYS A 182 -2.10 32.57 -14.22
CA CYS A 182 -2.88 33.59 -14.91
C CYS A 182 -1.96 34.66 -15.52
N GLY A 183 -1.92 34.75 -16.85
CA GLY A 183 -1.06 35.67 -17.60
C GLY A 183 0.08 34.97 -18.34
N GLU A 184 0.83 34.06 -17.71
CA GLU A 184 1.94 33.33 -18.38
C GLU A 184 1.46 32.45 -19.55
N ASN A 185 0.28 31.84 -19.38
CA ASN A 185 -0.27 30.88 -20.35
C ASN A 185 -1.21 31.50 -21.40
N MET A 186 -1.56 32.79 -21.28
CA MET A 186 -2.61 33.43 -22.11
C MET A 186 -2.06 34.39 -23.17
N VAL A 187 -0.76 34.72 -23.12
CA VAL A 187 -0.12 35.72 -24.01
C VAL A 187 0.52 35.10 -25.26
N SER A 188 0.57 33.77 -25.39
CA SER A 188 1.27 33.10 -26.51
C SER A 188 0.46 32.98 -27.81
N GLY A 189 -0.67 33.69 -27.93
CA GLY A 189 -1.64 33.54 -29.03
C GLY A 189 -1.77 34.69 -30.03
N SER A 190 -0.91 35.71 -30.02
CA SER A 190 -0.97 36.78 -31.03
C SER A 190 0.38 37.41 -31.33
N ARG A 191 1.12 36.78 -32.23
CA ARG A 191 2.11 37.47 -33.06
C ARG A 191 1.93 37.03 -34.50
N VAL A 192 1.01 37.67 -35.21
CA VAL A 192 1.01 37.62 -36.67
C VAL A 192 2.18 38.50 -37.12
N GLU A 193 3.21 37.83 -37.63
CA GLU A 193 4.35 38.46 -38.29
C GLU A 193 3.89 39.31 -39.48
N ALA A 194 4.43 40.52 -39.55
CA ALA A 194 4.25 41.44 -40.66
C ALA A 194 5.04 40.97 -41.90
N GLU A 195 4.50 41.22 -43.08
CA GLU A 195 5.27 41.43 -44.31
C GLU A 195 4.78 42.73 -44.99
N PRO A 196 5.65 43.45 -45.71
CA PRO A 196 5.48 44.87 -45.99
C PRO A 196 4.93 45.14 -47.40
N GLU A 197 4.07 46.14 -47.55
CA GLU A 197 3.95 46.86 -48.83
C GLU A 197 3.83 48.38 -48.64
N ASP A 198 4.66 49.07 -49.42
CA ASP A 198 4.71 50.50 -49.69
C ASP A 198 3.34 51.10 -50.06
N THR A 199 3.00 52.28 -49.54
CA THR A 199 2.91 53.53 -50.35
C THR A 199 2.46 54.77 -49.54
N ILE A 200 3.35 55.77 -49.52
CA ILE A 200 3.18 57.21 -49.85
C ILE A 200 2.05 58.05 -49.18
N VAL A 201 2.50 58.90 -48.25
CA VAL A 201 2.25 60.35 -48.03
C VAL A 201 0.81 60.90 -48.07
N ARG A 202 0.36 61.43 -46.92
CA ARG A 202 -0.12 62.82 -46.82
C ARG A 202 -0.06 63.33 -45.37
N GLU A 203 0.55 64.50 -45.23
CA GLU A 203 0.60 65.35 -44.04
C GLU A 203 -0.81 65.85 -43.69
N GLU A 204 -1.16 65.80 -42.41
CA GLU A 204 -1.97 66.84 -41.77
C GLU A 204 -1.68 66.82 -40.26
N GLU A 205 -1.14 67.94 -39.78
CA GLU A 205 -1.02 68.30 -38.36
C GLU A 205 -2.44 68.47 -37.77
N VAL A 206 -2.65 68.10 -36.50
CA VAL A 206 -3.44 68.87 -35.51
C VAL A 206 -3.31 68.22 -34.12
N GLU A 207 -2.69 69.02 -33.25
CA GLU A 207 -2.96 69.30 -31.82
C GLU A 207 -2.84 68.19 -30.76
N GLU A 208 -1.82 68.40 -29.92
CA GLU A 208 -1.73 67.94 -28.53
C GLU A 208 -2.91 68.48 -27.72
N GLU A 209 -3.73 67.59 -27.16
CA GLU A 209 -4.43 67.86 -25.91
C GLU A 209 -4.15 66.72 -24.93
N SER A 210 -3.57 67.12 -23.80
CA SER A 210 -3.33 66.31 -22.62
C SER A 210 -4.66 65.99 -21.96
N GLU A 211 -5.02 64.72 -21.88
CA GLU A 211 -6.08 64.26 -20.98
C GLU A 211 -5.50 63.32 -19.92
N GLU A 212 -5.78 63.76 -18.70
CA GLU A 212 -5.48 63.28 -17.36
C GLU A 212 -5.50 61.75 -17.20
N GLU A 213 -4.48 61.23 -16.49
CA GLU A 213 -4.48 59.89 -15.91
C GLU A 213 -5.70 59.75 -14.98
N GLU A 214 -6.74 59.03 -15.41
CA GLU A 214 -7.75 58.51 -14.50
C GLU A 214 -7.12 57.37 -13.67
N GLU A 215 -7.09 57.57 -12.35
CA GLU A 215 -6.81 56.50 -11.39
C GLU A 215 -7.78 55.33 -11.61
N PRO A 216 -7.33 54.05 -11.60
CA PRO A 216 -8.24 52.94 -11.75
C PRO A 216 -9.14 52.85 -10.51
N LEU A 217 -10.43 53.12 -10.70
CA LEU A 217 -11.49 52.77 -9.76
C LEU A 217 -11.37 51.28 -9.41
N GLU A 218 -11.23 50.97 -8.12
CA GLU A 218 -11.30 49.60 -7.60
C GLU A 218 -12.55 48.90 -8.15
N SER A 219 -12.35 47.80 -8.87
CA SER A 219 -13.45 47.02 -9.42
C SER A 219 -14.23 46.34 -8.28
N PRO A 220 -15.58 46.35 -8.33
CA PRO A 220 -16.42 45.85 -7.24
C PRO A 220 -16.36 44.32 -7.02
N THR A 221 -15.57 43.59 -7.83
CA THR A 221 -15.47 42.12 -7.83
C THR A 221 -14.17 41.57 -7.23
N GLY A 222 -13.26 42.42 -6.71
CA GLY A 222 -12.00 41.95 -6.11
C GLY A 222 -11.00 41.33 -7.11
N CYS A 223 -11.27 41.45 -8.42
CA CYS A 223 -10.39 40.99 -9.48
C CYS A 223 -9.24 41.99 -9.73
N GLU A 224 -8.04 41.46 -9.96
CA GLU A 224 -6.82 42.21 -10.20
C GLU A 224 -6.38 42.05 -11.66
N ALA A 225 -5.93 43.13 -12.30
CA ALA A 225 -5.36 43.06 -13.65
C ALA A 225 -3.96 42.43 -13.60
N VAL A 226 -3.71 41.41 -14.42
CA VAL A 226 -2.42 40.70 -14.50
C VAL A 226 -1.75 40.88 -15.87
N GLY A 227 -2.49 41.39 -16.87
CA GLY A 227 -1.98 41.77 -18.18
C GLY A 227 -3.02 42.57 -18.98
N ASP A 228 -2.67 42.90 -20.22
CA ASP A 228 -3.61 43.55 -21.15
C ASP A 228 -4.79 42.59 -21.42
N ASP A 229 -6.01 43.03 -21.09
CA ASP A 229 -7.25 42.26 -21.19
C ASP A 229 -7.29 40.93 -20.39
N VAL A 230 -6.43 40.76 -19.39
CA VAL A 230 -6.41 39.59 -18.49
C VAL A 230 -6.60 40.00 -17.03
N LYS A 231 -7.58 39.40 -16.36
CA LYS A 231 -7.90 39.65 -14.94
C LYS A 231 -7.88 38.35 -14.14
N PHE A 232 -7.29 38.37 -12.95
CA PHE A 232 -7.34 37.27 -12.00
C PHE A 232 -8.29 37.62 -10.86
N CYS A 233 -9.25 36.74 -10.59
CA CYS A 233 -10.25 36.89 -9.54
C CYS A 233 -10.04 35.81 -8.47
N PRO A 234 -9.29 36.11 -7.38
CA PRO A 234 -8.96 35.13 -6.36
C PRO A 234 -10.20 34.54 -5.69
N GLY A 235 -10.19 33.23 -5.44
CA GLY A 235 -11.29 32.53 -4.78
C GLY A 235 -12.58 32.38 -5.58
N MET A 236 -12.65 32.92 -6.81
CA MET A 236 -13.83 32.79 -7.68
C MET A 236 -13.68 31.61 -8.66
N LEU A 237 -14.82 31.00 -9.00
CA LEU A 237 -14.93 30.01 -10.07
C LEU A 237 -15.23 30.70 -11.41
N CYS A 238 -14.83 30.06 -12.51
CA CYS A 238 -15.13 30.57 -13.86
C CYS A 238 -16.62 30.62 -14.18
N SER A 239 -17.41 29.79 -13.52
CA SER A 239 -18.88 29.75 -13.59
C SER A 239 -19.60 30.90 -12.90
N ALA A 240 -18.88 31.85 -12.30
CA ALA A 240 -19.46 33.00 -11.62
C ALA A 240 -20.11 33.96 -12.63
N ASP A 241 -21.43 34.12 -12.55
CA ASP A 241 -22.22 35.01 -13.42
C ASP A 241 -21.68 36.45 -13.44
N GLU A 242 -21.15 36.93 -12.30
CA GLU A 242 -20.61 38.28 -12.13
C GLU A 242 -19.35 38.56 -12.95
N LEU A 243 -18.65 37.51 -13.41
CA LEU A 243 -17.49 37.64 -14.29
C LEU A 243 -17.89 37.95 -15.73
N GLY A 244 -19.15 37.71 -16.11
CA GLY A 244 -19.66 37.94 -17.46
C GLY A 244 -18.99 37.08 -18.53
N THR A 245 -18.38 35.96 -18.14
CA THR A 245 -17.73 35.04 -19.08
C THR A 245 -18.76 34.11 -19.74
N VAL A 246 -18.35 33.40 -20.79
CA VAL A 246 -19.18 32.35 -21.42
C VAL A 246 -19.26 31.05 -20.59
N CYS A 247 -18.49 30.94 -19.50
CA CYS A 247 -18.45 29.77 -18.64
C CYS A 247 -19.58 29.83 -17.62
N GLY A 248 -20.35 28.75 -17.51
CA GLY A 248 -21.48 28.65 -16.58
C GLY A 248 -21.60 27.26 -15.95
N PRO A 249 -22.55 27.11 -15.01
CA PRO A 249 -22.83 25.83 -14.35
C PRO A 249 -23.16 24.71 -15.34
N SER A 250 -22.69 23.48 -15.07
CA SER A 250 -23.05 22.30 -15.83
C SER A 250 -23.38 21.11 -14.91
N THR A 251 -23.94 20.04 -15.48
CA THR A 251 -24.21 18.79 -14.77
C THR A 251 -23.09 17.75 -14.93
N GLU A 252 -22.01 18.10 -15.64
CA GLU A 252 -20.88 17.19 -15.84
C GLU A 252 -20.00 17.13 -14.58
N THR A 253 -19.33 16.00 -14.40
CA THR A 253 -18.41 15.77 -13.29
C THR A 253 -17.12 15.14 -13.78
N THR A 254 -16.04 15.28 -13.01
CA THR A 254 -14.73 14.69 -13.33
C THR A 254 -13.99 14.21 -12.08
N CYS A 255 -13.03 13.29 -12.28
CA CYS A 255 -12.00 12.95 -11.31
C CYS A 255 -10.72 13.70 -11.67
N LEU A 256 -10.02 14.25 -10.68
CA LEU A 256 -8.75 14.93 -10.88
C LEU A 256 -7.58 14.04 -10.43
N ASP A 257 -6.48 14.06 -11.18
CA ASP A 257 -5.28 13.32 -10.81
C ASP A 257 -4.74 13.80 -9.45
N GLY A 258 -4.45 12.86 -8.56
CA GLY A 258 -3.97 13.16 -7.20
C GLY A 258 -5.06 13.58 -6.22
N HIS A 259 -6.33 13.60 -6.64
CA HIS A 259 -7.47 13.89 -5.79
C HIS A 259 -8.39 12.66 -5.67
N GLU A 260 -9.04 12.52 -4.51
CA GLU A 260 -9.98 11.43 -4.26
C GLU A 260 -11.42 11.85 -4.56
N GLU A 261 -11.70 13.15 -4.58
CA GLU A 261 -13.03 13.73 -4.74
C GLU A 261 -13.49 13.81 -6.19
N ILE A 262 -14.80 13.91 -6.37
CA ILE A 262 -15.45 14.23 -7.64
C ILE A 262 -15.71 15.72 -7.69
N TYR A 263 -15.39 16.36 -8.81
CA TYR A 263 -15.63 17.78 -9.03
C TYR A 263 -16.72 17.97 -10.07
N PHE A 264 -17.57 18.97 -9.89
CA PHE A 264 -18.35 19.51 -11.00
C PHE A 264 -17.43 20.06 -12.09
N VAL A 265 -17.93 20.13 -13.32
CA VAL A 265 -17.24 20.77 -14.44
C VAL A 265 -18.11 21.91 -14.95
N ASP A 266 -17.55 23.08 -15.23
CA ASP A 266 -18.28 24.17 -15.88
C ASP A 266 -18.43 23.93 -17.40
N THR A 267 -19.20 24.77 -18.10
CA THR A 267 -19.40 24.62 -19.56
C THR A 267 -18.14 24.87 -20.40
N CYS A 268 -17.06 25.36 -19.81
CA CYS A 268 -15.76 25.57 -20.43
C CYS A 268 -14.76 24.43 -20.13
N GLY A 269 -15.16 23.43 -19.35
CA GLY A 269 -14.30 22.31 -18.97
C GLY A 269 -13.42 22.56 -17.74
N ASN A 270 -13.61 23.67 -17.01
CA ASN A 270 -12.87 23.89 -15.77
C ASN A 270 -13.49 23.06 -14.63
N PRO A 271 -12.67 22.46 -13.76
CA PRO A 271 -13.17 21.88 -12.52
C PRO A 271 -13.75 23.00 -11.65
N ALA A 272 -14.93 22.77 -11.08
CA ALA A 272 -15.58 23.65 -10.12
C ALA A 272 -15.45 23.06 -8.71
N ASN A 273 -16.44 23.26 -7.84
CA ASN A 273 -16.43 22.68 -6.50
C ASN A 273 -16.72 21.17 -6.51
N ILE A 274 -16.42 20.52 -5.39
CA ILE A 274 -16.75 19.11 -5.16
C ILE A 274 -18.23 18.88 -5.46
N TYR A 275 -18.56 17.75 -6.07
CA TYR A 275 -19.92 17.42 -6.45
C TYR A 275 -20.83 17.31 -5.21
N ASP A 276 -21.79 18.24 -5.08
CA ASP A 276 -22.96 18.12 -4.20
C ASP A 276 -24.21 18.30 -5.06
N GLY A 277 -24.95 17.22 -5.26
CA GLY A 277 -26.15 17.19 -6.11
C GLY A 277 -27.25 18.15 -5.61
N ASN A 278 -27.23 18.54 -4.34
CA ASN A 278 -28.18 19.52 -3.78
C ASN A 278 -27.78 20.98 -4.09
N LYS A 279 -26.56 21.20 -4.58
CA LYS A 279 -25.98 22.52 -4.86
C LYS A 279 -25.96 22.90 -6.34
N ILE A 280 -26.52 22.06 -7.21
CA ILE A 280 -26.57 22.30 -8.66
C ILE A 280 -27.22 23.65 -9.05
N SER A 281 -28.13 24.16 -8.22
CA SER A 281 -28.83 25.45 -8.42
C SER A 281 -28.45 26.51 -7.37
N ASP A 282 -27.35 26.31 -6.63
CA ASP A 282 -26.86 27.25 -5.62
C ASP A 282 -25.87 28.23 -6.26
N ALA A 283 -26.27 29.50 -6.41
CA ALA A 283 -25.46 30.52 -7.06
C ALA A 283 -24.13 30.79 -6.34
N ASP A 284 -24.11 30.75 -5.00
CA ASP A 284 -22.90 30.98 -4.20
C ASP A 284 -21.89 29.83 -4.43
N TYR A 285 -22.41 28.60 -4.54
CA TYR A 285 -21.61 27.39 -4.82
C TYR A 285 -21.00 27.38 -6.23
N TRP A 286 -21.59 28.08 -7.19
CA TRP A 286 -21.02 28.23 -8.53
C TRP A 286 -20.21 29.53 -8.69
N THR A 287 -20.19 30.39 -7.67
CA THR A 287 -19.45 31.66 -7.70
C THR A 287 -18.09 31.56 -7.02
N TYR A 288 -18.03 30.92 -5.85
CA TYR A 288 -16.82 30.87 -5.03
C TYR A 288 -16.29 29.46 -4.89
N ILE A 289 -14.96 29.33 -4.84
CA ILE A 289 -14.28 28.09 -4.48
C ILE A 289 -14.67 27.74 -3.03
N LYS A 290 -15.04 26.48 -2.80
CA LYS A 290 -15.45 25.94 -1.51
C LYS A 290 -14.43 24.93 -1.02
N ASP A 291 -14.18 24.97 0.29
CA ASP A 291 -13.38 23.94 0.93
C ASP A 291 -14.15 22.60 0.99
N LYS A 292 -13.40 21.51 1.16
CA LYS A 292 -13.96 20.16 1.35
C LYS A 292 -15.00 20.11 2.48
N GLY A 293 -14.78 20.89 3.55
CA GLY A 293 -15.70 21.00 4.68
C GLY A 293 -17.01 21.73 4.39
N GLU A 294 -17.05 22.57 3.36
CA GLU A 294 -18.22 23.35 2.95
C GLU A 294 -19.06 22.66 1.87
N SER A 295 -18.59 21.50 1.40
CA SER A 295 -19.28 20.64 0.45
C SER A 295 -20.24 19.70 1.20
N CYS A 296 -20.42 18.47 0.73
CA CYS A 296 -21.28 17.47 1.37
C CYS A 296 -20.47 16.53 2.29
N PHE A 297 -20.99 16.23 3.48
CA PHE A 297 -20.56 15.12 4.36
C PHE A 297 -19.03 14.81 4.42
N PRO A 298 -18.17 15.76 4.84
CA PRO A 298 -16.71 15.60 4.80
C PRO A 298 -16.14 14.49 5.71
N GLU A 299 -16.91 14.06 6.72
CA GLU A 299 -16.52 13.05 7.71
C GLU A 299 -16.99 11.63 7.34
N GLN A 300 -17.47 11.42 6.11
CA GLN A 300 -17.96 10.13 5.62
C GLN A 300 -17.17 9.70 4.38
N ALA A 301 -17.19 8.39 4.07
CA ALA A 301 -16.67 7.92 2.79
C ALA A 301 -17.55 8.37 1.62
N ASN A 302 -18.87 8.49 1.82
CA ASN A 302 -19.81 8.83 0.73
C ASN A 302 -19.80 7.78 -0.38
N GLU A 303 -19.43 6.55 -0.04
CA GLU A 303 -19.39 5.40 -0.92
C GLU A 303 -20.75 5.20 -1.60
N ASN A 304 -20.72 5.09 -2.92
CA ASN A 304 -21.88 4.94 -3.79
C ASN A 304 -22.97 6.01 -3.61
N SER A 305 -22.62 7.19 -3.08
CA SER A 305 -23.56 8.29 -2.89
C SER A 305 -24.01 8.89 -4.22
N GLN A 306 -25.32 9.04 -4.39
CA GLN A 306 -25.89 9.63 -5.61
C GLN A 306 -25.74 11.16 -5.65
N THR A 307 -25.50 11.80 -4.50
CA THR A 307 -25.56 13.27 -4.36
C THR A 307 -24.30 13.85 -3.76
N CYS A 308 -23.30 13.04 -3.40
CA CYS A 308 -22.09 13.55 -2.76
C CYS A 308 -20.85 12.95 -3.42
N GLY A 309 -19.96 13.83 -3.85
CA GLY A 309 -18.67 13.51 -4.45
C GLY A 309 -17.48 13.77 -3.52
N ASN A 310 -17.75 14.02 -2.24
CA ASN A 310 -16.73 14.24 -1.22
C ASN A 310 -16.14 12.91 -0.76
N CYS A 311 -15.44 12.22 -1.65
CA CYS A 311 -14.91 10.90 -1.36
C CYS A 311 -13.80 10.99 -0.30
N ASN A 312 -13.58 9.87 0.38
CA ASN A 312 -12.53 9.73 1.37
C ASN A 312 -11.92 8.33 1.30
N TYR A 313 -10.66 8.27 0.86
CA TYR A 313 -9.95 7.02 0.63
C TYR A 313 -9.69 6.28 1.94
N LEU A 314 -9.33 7.01 3.01
CA LEU A 314 -9.09 6.43 4.33
C LEU A 314 -10.35 5.81 4.94
N LEU A 315 -11.52 6.33 4.56
CA LEU A 315 -12.81 5.81 4.99
C LEU A 315 -13.40 4.77 4.03
N GLY A 316 -12.76 4.51 2.87
CA GLY A 316 -13.16 3.42 1.98
C GLY A 316 -13.70 3.82 0.61
N SER A 317 -13.42 5.02 0.11
CA SER A 317 -13.97 5.47 -1.19
C SER A 317 -13.06 6.35 -2.02
N TYR A 318 -13.25 6.37 -3.34
CA TYR A 318 -12.49 7.22 -4.24
C TYR A 318 -13.24 7.53 -5.53
N CYS A 319 -12.89 8.61 -6.21
CA CYS A 319 -13.51 8.99 -7.48
C CYS A 319 -13.27 7.95 -8.57
N ARG A 320 -14.35 7.46 -9.18
CA ARG A 320 -14.32 6.60 -10.37
C ARG A 320 -15.52 6.87 -11.27
N GLY A 321 -15.34 6.62 -12.57
CA GLY A 321 -16.46 6.58 -13.51
C GLY A 321 -17.47 5.48 -13.14
N ALA A 322 -18.73 5.86 -13.07
CA ALA A 322 -19.86 4.96 -12.89
C ALA A 322 -20.07 4.13 -14.15
N ASN A 323 -20.31 2.82 -13.98
CA ASN A 323 -20.61 1.90 -15.06
C ASN A 323 -22.04 1.34 -14.91
N SER A 324 -22.43 0.35 -15.73
CA SER A 324 -23.78 -0.24 -15.66
C SER A 324 -24.06 -1.04 -14.40
N GLU A 325 -23.02 -1.44 -13.67
CA GLU A 325 -23.07 -2.33 -12.51
C GLU A 325 -22.96 -1.57 -11.18
N THR A 326 -22.51 -0.31 -11.22
CA THR A 326 -22.32 0.54 -10.04
C THR A 326 -23.48 1.50 -9.84
N ALA A 327 -23.60 2.05 -8.63
CA ALA A 327 -24.50 3.17 -8.38
C ALA A 327 -24.16 4.35 -9.31
N ARG A 328 -25.17 5.13 -9.66
CA ARG A 328 -25.02 6.32 -10.51
C ARG A 328 -25.31 7.58 -9.72
N ALA A 329 -24.46 8.59 -9.92
CA ALA A 329 -24.72 9.94 -9.43
C ALA A 329 -25.99 10.52 -10.07
N THR A 330 -26.61 11.48 -9.38
CA THR A 330 -27.76 12.25 -9.87
C THR A 330 -27.38 13.08 -11.09
N TYR A 331 -26.16 13.62 -11.09
CA TYR A 331 -25.57 14.36 -12.19
C TYR A 331 -24.15 13.86 -12.47
N GLY A 332 -23.76 13.90 -13.73
CA GLY A 332 -22.46 13.45 -14.20
C GLY A 332 -22.31 11.93 -14.21
N GLU A 333 -21.10 11.48 -14.51
CA GLU A 333 -20.78 10.07 -14.70
C GLU A 333 -19.80 9.52 -13.66
N ASN A 334 -19.41 10.30 -12.65
CA ASN A 334 -18.46 9.85 -11.61
C ASN A 334 -19.17 9.63 -10.27
N ILE A 335 -18.68 8.67 -9.49
CA ILE A 335 -19.16 8.33 -8.15
C ILE A 335 -17.99 8.06 -7.19
N CYS A 336 -18.20 8.29 -5.90
CA CYS A 336 -17.28 7.82 -4.86
C CYS A 336 -17.45 6.30 -4.76
N MET A 337 -16.60 5.54 -5.43
CA MET A 337 -16.69 4.09 -5.48
C MET A 337 -16.24 3.49 -4.15
N ASP A 338 -16.95 2.47 -3.67
CA ASP A 338 -16.49 1.65 -2.55
C ASP A 338 -15.18 0.92 -2.91
N LEU A 339 -14.19 0.98 -2.03
CA LEU A 339 -12.90 0.30 -2.19
C LEU A 339 -12.98 -1.19 -1.85
N ASN A 340 -14.01 -1.61 -1.12
CA ASN A 340 -14.22 -3.00 -0.72
C ASN A 340 -14.76 -3.83 -1.89
N CYS A 341 -14.38 -5.10 -1.93
CA CYS A 341 -14.80 -6.02 -2.98
C CYS A 341 -16.11 -6.69 -2.57
N PRO A 342 -17.15 -6.61 -3.40
CA PRO A 342 -18.46 -7.17 -3.07
C PRO A 342 -18.41 -8.71 -3.02
N ALA A 343 -19.36 -9.29 -2.29
CA ALA A 343 -19.54 -10.74 -2.25
C ALA A 343 -19.76 -11.34 -3.65
N SER A 344 -18.84 -12.21 -4.06
CA SER A 344 -18.81 -12.86 -5.37
C SER A 344 -18.21 -14.26 -5.25
N GLU A 345 -18.21 -15.05 -6.32
CA GLU A 345 -17.52 -16.35 -6.34
C GLU A 345 -16.01 -16.19 -6.06
N GLU A 346 -15.39 -15.12 -6.58
CA GLU A 346 -13.96 -14.81 -6.44
C GLU A 346 -13.57 -14.42 -5.01
N THR A 347 -14.49 -13.78 -4.27
CA THR A 347 -14.29 -13.44 -2.86
C THR A 347 -14.67 -14.56 -1.89
N GLY A 348 -15.21 -15.67 -2.41
CA GLY A 348 -15.70 -16.79 -1.60
C GLY A 348 -17.12 -16.61 -1.04
N GLY A 349 -17.91 -15.72 -1.65
CA GLY A 349 -19.29 -15.42 -1.26
C GLY A 349 -19.42 -14.41 -0.12
N GLU A 350 -18.32 -13.77 0.28
CA GLU A 350 -18.27 -12.77 1.35
C GLU A 350 -17.67 -11.47 0.82
N GLU A 351 -18.07 -10.34 1.41
CA GLU A 351 -17.42 -9.06 1.12
C GLU A 351 -15.99 -9.06 1.67
N ARG A 352 -15.08 -8.41 0.97
CA ARG A 352 -13.67 -8.31 1.35
C ARG A 352 -13.28 -6.86 1.49
N LEU A 353 -12.61 -6.54 2.58
CA LEU A 353 -12.15 -5.18 2.82
C LEU A 353 -11.01 -4.84 1.86
N HIS A 354 -10.91 -3.56 1.49
CA HIS A 354 -9.80 -3.07 0.69
C HIS A 354 -8.44 -3.46 1.31
N GLY A 355 -7.58 -4.02 0.47
CA GLY A 355 -6.26 -4.55 0.84
C GLY A 355 -6.26 -5.97 1.43
N GLU A 356 -7.42 -6.56 1.75
CA GLU A 356 -7.44 -7.96 2.17
C GLU A 356 -6.90 -8.87 1.08
N SER A 357 -6.27 -9.95 1.49
CA SER A 357 -5.81 -10.98 0.58
C SER A 357 -6.09 -12.38 1.10
N TRP A 358 -6.44 -13.29 0.19
CA TRP A 358 -6.83 -14.67 0.50
C TRP A 358 -6.23 -15.65 -0.49
N CYS A 359 -6.29 -16.93 -0.14
CA CYS A 359 -5.74 -17.98 -0.99
C CYS A 359 -6.81 -18.66 -1.83
N GLY A 360 -6.58 -18.69 -3.14
CA GLY A 360 -7.32 -19.56 -4.05
C GLY A 360 -6.42 -20.59 -4.73
N PHE A 361 -7.08 -21.47 -5.47
CA PHE A 361 -6.51 -22.65 -6.10
C PHE A 361 -7.40 -22.99 -7.31
N ASP A 362 -6.84 -23.54 -8.40
CA ASP A 362 -7.59 -23.84 -9.64
C ASP A 362 -8.84 -24.72 -9.45
N VAL A 363 -8.99 -25.35 -8.28
CA VAL A 363 -10.24 -25.98 -7.86
C VAL A 363 -10.59 -25.51 -6.45
N ALA A 364 -11.87 -25.16 -6.23
CA ALA A 364 -12.36 -24.77 -4.92
C ALA A 364 -11.96 -25.81 -3.87
N ARG A 365 -11.41 -25.36 -2.74
CA ARG A 365 -11.05 -26.21 -1.58
C ARG A 365 -12.27 -26.83 -0.88
N ASP A 366 -13.44 -26.78 -1.50
CA ASP A 366 -14.65 -27.41 -1.01
C ASP A 366 -14.64 -28.90 -1.40
N PHE A 367 -14.37 -29.74 -0.40
CA PHE A 367 -14.43 -31.20 -0.48
C PHE A 367 -15.86 -31.75 -0.67
N THR A 368 -16.80 -30.91 -1.08
CA THR A 368 -18.13 -31.30 -1.56
C THR A 368 -18.34 -30.98 -3.05
N PHE A 369 -17.29 -31.14 -3.88
CA PHE A 369 -17.42 -30.87 -5.31
C PHE A 369 -18.38 -31.86 -6.00
N GLN A 370 -19.34 -31.28 -6.74
CA GLN A 370 -20.49 -31.93 -7.31
C GLN A 370 -20.12 -33.07 -8.27
N ALA A 371 -20.69 -34.24 -7.97
CA ALA A 371 -20.93 -35.33 -8.90
C ALA A 371 -21.53 -34.80 -10.21
N THR A 372 -20.88 -35.01 -11.36
CA THR A 372 -21.52 -35.85 -12.38
C THR A 372 -20.55 -36.54 -13.37
N GLU A 373 -19.25 -36.30 -13.35
CA GLU A 373 -18.28 -37.05 -14.20
C GLU A 373 -17.02 -37.57 -13.48
N GLN A 374 -16.79 -37.16 -12.22
CA GLN A 374 -15.68 -37.62 -11.35
C GLN A 374 -15.85 -39.04 -10.78
N ASN A 375 -16.95 -39.71 -11.14
CA ASN A 375 -17.35 -40.98 -10.58
C ASN A 375 -16.47 -42.15 -11.04
N PHE A 376 -15.79 -42.13 -12.19
CA PHE A 376 -15.13 -43.37 -12.62
C PHE A 376 -13.91 -43.77 -11.78
N VAL A 377 -12.94 -42.87 -11.55
CA VAL A 377 -11.71 -43.19 -10.78
C VAL A 377 -11.99 -43.25 -9.28
N THR A 378 -12.82 -42.33 -8.80
CA THR A 378 -13.26 -42.26 -7.40
C THR A 378 -14.17 -43.45 -7.07
N ASP A 379 -15.06 -43.89 -7.97
CA ASP A 379 -15.85 -45.10 -7.77
C ASP A 379 -15.02 -46.36 -7.97
N LEU A 380 -14.00 -46.41 -8.85
CA LEU A 380 -13.10 -47.57 -8.92
C LEU A 380 -12.35 -47.75 -7.59
N LEU A 381 -11.84 -46.64 -7.04
CA LEU A 381 -11.16 -46.62 -5.76
C LEU A 381 -12.13 -46.91 -4.61
N ASN A 382 -13.32 -46.27 -4.59
CA ASN A 382 -14.33 -46.47 -3.55
C ASN A 382 -15.01 -47.85 -3.62
N GLU A 383 -15.15 -48.44 -4.80
CA GLU A 383 -15.69 -49.80 -5.01
C GLU A 383 -14.67 -50.86 -4.55
N ALA A 384 -13.39 -50.64 -4.85
CA ALA A 384 -12.31 -51.45 -4.29
C ALA A 384 -12.22 -51.29 -2.75
N LEU A 385 -12.38 -50.08 -2.22
CA LEU A 385 -12.43 -49.82 -0.77
C LEU A 385 -13.67 -50.39 -0.09
N ARG A 386 -14.83 -50.41 -0.76
CA ARG A 386 -16.08 -51.03 -0.25
C ARG A 386 -15.95 -52.54 -0.07
N LYS A 387 -15.18 -53.22 -0.92
CA LYS A 387 -14.88 -54.67 -0.79
C LYS A 387 -13.95 -54.98 0.39
N VAL A 388 -13.23 -53.99 0.92
CA VAL A 388 -12.21 -54.12 1.97
C VAL A 388 -12.71 -53.61 3.35
N LYS A 389 -14.01 -53.34 3.51
CA LYS A 389 -14.63 -52.93 4.79
C LYS A 389 -14.64 -54.05 5.84
N GLY A 390 -13.46 -54.33 6.38
CA GLY A 390 -13.18 -55.16 7.52
C GLY A 390 -11.78 -54.82 8.02
N ASN A 391 -11.64 -53.68 8.70
CA ASN A 391 -10.45 -53.22 9.45
C ASN A 391 -9.22 -52.63 8.71
N SER A 392 -9.31 -52.13 7.47
CA SER A 392 -8.14 -51.48 6.82
C SER A 392 -8.05 -49.96 7.08
N PRO A 393 -6.88 -49.38 7.44
CA PRO A 393 -6.70 -47.98 7.84
C PRO A 393 -6.48 -47.06 6.62
N ILE A 394 -7.30 -47.17 5.58
CA ILE A 394 -7.16 -46.33 4.39
C ILE A 394 -7.90 -45.01 4.66
N SER A 395 -7.14 -43.94 4.90
CA SER A 395 -7.69 -42.60 5.09
C SER A 395 -8.25 -42.09 3.76
N LEU A 396 -9.57 -41.91 3.71
CA LEU A 396 -10.29 -41.23 2.61
C LEU A 396 -9.90 -39.74 2.48
N ASN A 397 -9.16 -39.18 3.45
CA ASN A 397 -8.62 -37.82 3.43
C ASN A 397 -7.22 -37.75 2.79
N PHE A 398 -7.01 -38.48 1.69
CA PHE A 398 -5.72 -38.52 1.01
C PHE A 398 -5.48 -37.27 0.15
N ARG A 399 -4.58 -36.38 0.59
CA ARG A 399 -4.28 -35.10 -0.08
C ARG A 399 -3.71 -35.22 -1.50
N GLY A 400 -3.13 -36.36 -1.87
CA GLY A 400 -2.62 -36.58 -3.25
C GLY A 400 -3.71 -36.60 -4.32
N MET A 401 -4.98 -36.80 -3.94
CA MET A 401 -6.14 -36.70 -4.83
C MET A 401 -6.65 -35.26 -4.98
N ALA A 402 -6.28 -34.35 -4.07
CA ALA A 402 -6.73 -32.95 -4.06
C ALA A 402 -5.80 -31.98 -4.83
N THR A 403 -4.82 -32.52 -5.56
CA THR A 403 -3.86 -31.74 -6.38
C THR A 403 -3.91 -32.22 -7.84
N PRO A 404 -4.80 -31.64 -8.66
CA PRO A 404 -4.89 -31.98 -10.08
C PRO A 404 -3.59 -31.68 -10.83
N VAL A 405 -3.31 -32.46 -11.88
CA VAL A 405 -2.17 -32.21 -12.76
C VAL A 405 -2.33 -30.85 -13.43
N GLY A 406 -1.27 -30.04 -13.39
CA GLY A 406 -1.27 -28.67 -13.91
C GLY A 406 -1.96 -27.61 -13.04
N SER A 407 -2.46 -27.96 -11.85
CA SER A 407 -3.01 -26.97 -10.92
C SER A 407 -1.95 -26.08 -10.27
N GLU A 408 -2.31 -24.83 -9.97
CA GLU A 408 -1.50 -23.80 -9.33
C GLU A 408 -2.22 -23.14 -8.14
N PHE A 409 -1.44 -22.51 -7.26
CA PHE A 409 -1.94 -21.70 -6.14
C PHE A 409 -1.93 -20.22 -6.53
N TYR A 410 -2.93 -19.48 -6.07
CA TYR A 410 -3.06 -18.07 -6.34
C TYR A 410 -3.29 -17.28 -5.05
N ARG A 411 -2.78 -16.07 -5.05
CA ARG A 411 -3.04 -15.02 -4.09
C ARG A 411 -4.06 -14.06 -4.69
N TYR A 412 -5.19 -13.92 -4.02
CA TYR A 412 -6.24 -12.98 -4.38
C TYR A 412 -6.09 -11.74 -3.49
N VAL A 413 -6.27 -10.56 -4.04
CA VAL A 413 -6.16 -9.29 -3.33
C VAL A 413 -7.34 -8.41 -3.69
N CYS A 414 -8.06 -7.90 -2.69
CA CYS A 414 -9.04 -6.86 -2.92
C CYS A 414 -8.33 -5.51 -3.06
N SER A 415 -8.52 -4.84 -4.20
CA SER A 415 -7.97 -3.52 -4.46
C SER A 415 -8.97 -2.68 -5.24
N HIS A 416 -9.41 -1.57 -4.66
CA HIS A 416 -10.26 -0.59 -5.34
C HIS A 416 -11.59 -1.15 -5.87
N GLY A 417 -12.21 -2.05 -5.10
CA GLY A 417 -13.45 -2.73 -5.45
C GLY A 417 -13.28 -3.91 -6.41
N GLU A 418 -12.05 -4.21 -6.82
CA GLU A 418 -11.72 -5.27 -7.78
C GLU A 418 -10.83 -6.33 -7.16
N VAL A 419 -11.03 -7.58 -7.58
CA VAL A 419 -10.22 -8.70 -7.14
C VAL A 419 -9.05 -8.90 -8.10
N LEU A 420 -7.84 -8.67 -7.62
CA LEU A 420 -6.61 -8.95 -8.35
C LEU A 420 -6.16 -10.39 -8.05
N VAL A 421 -5.84 -11.16 -9.08
CA VAL A 421 -5.42 -12.57 -8.97
C VAL A 421 -3.96 -12.71 -9.39
N GLU A 422 -3.14 -13.21 -8.47
CA GLU A 422 -1.69 -13.38 -8.67
C GLU A 422 -1.29 -14.85 -8.51
N PRO A 423 -0.72 -15.52 -9.53
CA PRO A 423 -0.21 -16.87 -9.38
C PRO A 423 1.01 -16.90 -8.46
N CYS A 424 1.09 -17.85 -7.53
CA CYS A 424 2.21 -17.95 -6.60
C CYS A 424 3.50 -18.43 -7.27
N ALA A 425 3.45 -19.62 -7.89
CA ALA A 425 4.52 -20.13 -8.74
C ALA A 425 4.00 -21.33 -9.54
N SER A 426 4.48 -21.46 -10.77
CA SER A 426 4.16 -22.60 -11.61
C SER A 426 4.58 -23.93 -11.00
N PHE A 427 3.91 -24.99 -11.42
CA PHE A 427 4.18 -26.36 -10.96
C PHE A 427 4.12 -26.52 -9.44
N ARG A 428 3.30 -25.72 -8.75
CA ARG A 428 3.16 -25.74 -7.27
C ARG A 428 4.49 -25.62 -6.53
N ASN A 429 5.44 -24.88 -7.10
CA ASN A 429 6.72 -24.56 -6.45
C ASN A 429 6.54 -23.58 -5.28
N ALA A 430 5.39 -22.91 -5.20
CA ALA A 430 4.95 -22.13 -4.07
C ALA A 430 3.48 -22.45 -3.75
N GLU A 431 3.14 -22.41 -2.47
CA GLU A 431 1.76 -22.46 -1.98
C GLU A 431 1.33 -21.07 -1.52
N CYS A 432 0.03 -20.82 -1.56
CA CYS A 432 -0.54 -19.67 -0.88
C CYS A 432 -0.85 -20.05 0.58
N ILE A 433 -0.39 -19.22 1.51
CA ILE A 433 -0.76 -19.29 2.94
C ILE A 433 -1.61 -18.07 3.30
N GLU A 434 -2.63 -18.28 4.12
CA GLU A 434 -3.56 -17.25 4.55
C GLU A 434 -3.66 -17.25 6.07
N SER A 435 -3.77 -16.05 6.63
CA SER A 435 -4.04 -15.82 8.05
C SER A 435 -5.13 -14.78 8.19
N ASN A 436 -5.92 -14.88 9.26
CA ASN A 436 -6.87 -13.85 9.62
C ASN A 436 -6.44 -13.24 10.95
N VAL A 437 -6.23 -11.92 10.95
CA VAL A 437 -5.83 -11.16 12.13
C VAL A 437 -6.90 -10.12 12.39
N ALA A 438 -7.63 -10.28 13.51
CA ALA A 438 -8.69 -9.37 13.94
C ALA A 438 -9.79 -9.13 12.88
N GLY A 439 -10.13 -10.13 12.08
CA GLY A 439 -11.14 -10.02 11.03
C GLY A 439 -10.60 -9.55 9.68
N TYR A 440 -9.31 -9.20 9.58
CA TYR A 440 -8.65 -8.86 8.32
C TYR A 440 -7.85 -10.05 7.80
N SER A 441 -8.14 -10.50 6.58
CA SER A 441 -7.42 -11.60 5.94
C SER A 441 -6.18 -11.11 5.19
N GLU A 442 -5.06 -11.79 5.41
CA GLU A 442 -3.81 -11.57 4.68
C GLU A 442 -3.28 -12.89 4.15
N SER A 443 -2.83 -12.88 2.90
CA SER A 443 -2.22 -14.05 2.26
C SER A 443 -0.88 -13.74 1.62
N ALA A 444 -0.03 -14.76 1.56
CA ALA A 444 1.30 -14.68 0.99
C ALA A 444 1.67 -15.97 0.27
N CYS A 445 2.49 -15.86 -0.76
CA CYS A 445 3.07 -17.01 -1.45
C CYS A 445 4.34 -17.46 -0.73
N ARG A 446 4.40 -18.76 -0.38
CA ARG A 446 5.52 -19.39 0.32
C ARG A 446 6.06 -20.55 -0.51
N VAL A 447 7.38 -20.65 -0.61
CA VAL A 447 8.03 -21.78 -1.30
C VAL A 447 7.57 -23.11 -0.72
N ASN A 448 7.20 -24.04 -1.62
CA ASN A 448 6.87 -25.42 -1.28
C ASN A 448 8.18 -26.22 -1.09
N ARG A 449 8.52 -26.54 0.16
CA ARG A 449 9.79 -27.20 0.53
C ARG A 449 9.62 -28.71 0.59
N TRP A 450 9.47 -29.33 -0.57
CA TRP A 450 9.18 -30.77 -0.71
C TRP A 450 10.39 -31.62 -1.11
N GLN A 451 11.45 -30.99 -1.62
CA GLN A 451 12.52 -31.62 -2.40
C GLN A 451 13.27 -32.71 -1.61
N ASP A 452 13.38 -32.58 -0.29
CA ASP A 452 14.08 -33.54 0.56
C ASP A 452 13.15 -34.60 1.19
N CYS A 453 11.82 -34.50 1.04
CA CYS A 453 10.86 -35.35 1.75
C CYS A 453 11.18 -36.83 1.59
N THR A 454 11.39 -37.31 0.37
CA THR A 454 11.59 -38.74 0.06
C THR A 454 12.90 -39.32 0.59
N SER A 455 13.83 -38.46 1.00
CA SER A 455 15.11 -38.84 1.59
C SER A 455 15.06 -38.92 3.13
N ILE A 456 13.91 -38.67 3.74
CA ILE A 456 13.74 -38.67 5.20
C ILE A 456 13.13 -40.00 5.67
N TYR A 457 13.83 -40.65 6.60
CA TYR A 457 13.53 -42.01 7.03
C TYR A 457 12.89 -42.12 8.41
N LYS A 458 12.68 -40.99 9.10
CA LYS A 458 12.09 -40.93 10.43
C LYS A 458 10.90 -40.00 10.43
N LYS A 459 9.82 -40.42 11.08
CA LYS A 459 8.58 -39.66 11.17
C LYS A 459 8.79 -38.28 11.80
N LEU A 460 9.52 -38.22 12.91
CA LEU A 460 9.77 -36.97 13.62
C LEU A 460 10.48 -35.94 12.75
N ASP A 461 11.47 -36.37 11.96
CA ASP A 461 12.18 -35.49 11.04
C ASP A 461 11.30 -35.11 9.84
N CYS A 462 10.46 -36.03 9.37
CA CYS A 462 9.54 -35.78 8.26
C CYS A 462 8.52 -34.69 8.58
N GLU A 463 7.93 -34.77 9.78
CA GLU A 463 6.85 -33.86 10.22
C GLU A 463 7.39 -32.55 10.81
N ASN A 464 8.69 -32.27 10.68
CA ASN A 464 9.31 -31.02 11.10
C ASN A 464 9.01 -29.89 10.11
N THR A 465 7.94 -29.13 10.40
CA THR A 465 7.46 -28.01 9.58
C THR A 465 8.42 -26.83 9.49
N ASP A 466 9.41 -26.72 10.37
CA ASP A 466 10.42 -25.66 10.30
C ASP A 466 11.38 -25.89 9.13
N ARG A 467 11.58 -27.16 8.73
CA ARG A 467 12.54 -27.54 7.70
C ARG A 467 11.90 -27.83 6.35
N ARG A 468 10.70 -28.42 6.35
CA ARG A 468 10.10 -29.02 5.15
C ARG A 468 8.59 -29.07 5.22
N ASP A 469 7.99 -29.25 4.06
CA ASP A 469 6.54 -29.31 3.88
C ASP A 469 6.13 -30.75 3.53
N CYS A 470 6.36 -31.67 4.46
CA CYS A 470 6.15 -33.10 4.27
C CYS A 470 5.10 -33.70 5.23
N LEU A 471 4.69 -34.92 4.93
CA LEU A 471 3.74 -35.76 5.66
C LEU A 471 4.32 -37.17 5.78
N TRP A 472 4.14 -37.83 6.92
CA TRP A 472 4.49 -39.24 7.09
C TRP A 472 3.33 -40.17 6.73
N MET A 473 3.57 -41.13 5.83
CA MET A 473 2.67 -42.23 5.52
C MET A 473 3.14 -43.49 6.24
N ASP A 474 2.36 -43.94 7.22
CA ASP A 474 2.70 -45.07 8.09
C ASP A 474 2.29 -46.41 7.48
N GLY A 475 3.22 -47.37 7.45
CA GLY A 475 2.95 -48.73 7.00
C GLY A 475 3.92 -49.26 5.94
N PRO A 476 4.08 -50.60 5.87
CA PRO A 476 5.04 -51.24 4.98
C PRO A 476 4.74 -51.02 3.49
N GLU A 477 3.47 -50.79 3.13
CA GLU A 477 3.06 -50.56 1.74
C GLU A 477 3.50 -49.17 1.23
N TYR A 478 3.82 -48.24 2.13
CA TYR A 478 4.27 -46.89 1.78
C TYR A 478 5.79 -46.77 1.71
N VAL A 479 6.55 -47.80 2.07
CA VAL A 479 8.01 -47.76 2.06
C VAL A 479 8.56 -47.49 0.66
N LEU A 480 9.28 -46.36 0.50
CA LEU A 480 10.04 -46.03 -0.71
C LEU A 480 11.27 -46.93 -0.83
N MET A 481 11.37 -47.74 -1.88
CA MET A 481 12.49 -48.69 -2.06
C MET A 481 13.70 -48.10 -2.81
N GLY A 482 13.75 -46.77 -2.96
CA GLY A 482 14.94 -46.04 -3.41
C GLY A 482 15.18 -46.05 -4.92
N GLY A 483 14.15 -45.85 -5.74
CA GLY A 483 14.30 -45.86 -7.21
C GLY A 483 14.71 -47.24 -7.71
N VAL A 484 13.81 -48.21 -7.52
CA VAL A 484 14.04 -49.60 -7.92
C VAL A 484 14.03 -49.66 -9.44
N PHE A 485 15.19 -49.89 -10.04
CA PHE A 485 15.39 -50.00 -11.48
C PHE A 485 16.24 -51.22 -11.83
N SER A 486 15.97 -51.82 -12.98
CA SER A 486 16.87 -52.74 -13.67
C SER A 486 17.91 -51.97 -14.48
N SER A 487 19.15 -52.44 -14.47
CA SER A 487 20.29 -51.82 -15.17
C SER A 487 20.68 -52.53 -16.46
N GLU A 488 19.87 -53.48 -16.96
CA GLU A 488 20.30 -54.38 -18.05
C GLU A 488 20.25 -53.76 -19.46
N ASP A 489 19.46 -52.71 -19.71
CA ASP A 489 19.13 -52.34 -21.10
C ASP A 489 19.74 -51.02 -21.61
N GLY A 490 20.48 -50.26 -20.81
CA GLY A 490 21.10 -49.00 -21.25
C GLY A 490 20.12 -47.87 -21.65
N GLU A 491 18.82 -48.16 -21.74
CA GLU A 491 17.72 -47.19 -21.73
C GLU A 491 17.27 -46.99 -20.28
N GLY A 492 17.09 -45.72 -19.86
CA GLY A 492 16.76 -45.34 -18.49
C GLY A 492 15.71 -46.25 -17.85
N GLY A 493 16.14 -47.04 -16.86
CA GLY A 493 15.40 -48.17 -16.34
C GLY A 493 13.98 -47.81 -15.91
N THR A 494 12.98 -48.50 -16.45
CA THR A 494 11.58 -48.40 -16.02
C THR A 494 11.02 -49.73 -15.53
N ARG A 495 11.86 -50.77 -15.53
CA ARG A 495 11.50 -52.14 -15.18
C ARG A 495 12.11 -52.51 -13.84
N VAL A 496 11.37 -53.28 -13.07
CA VAL A 496 11.79 -53.89 -11.81
C VAL A 496 12.02 -55.37 -12.09
N ASP A 497 13.20 -55.89 -11.75
CA ASP A 497 13.58 -57.29 -12.00
C ASP A 497 14.32 -57.92 -10.80
N LYS A 498 14.85 -59.13 -10.98
CA LYS A 498 15.63 -59.83 -9.93
C LYS A 498 16.87 -59.05 -9.47
N SER A 499 17.52 -58.29 -10.36
CA SER A 499 18.71 -57.50 -10.01
C SER A 499 18.37 -56.39 -9.02
N SER A 500 17.12 -55.89 -9.06
CA SER A 500 16.62 -54.85 -8.16
C SER A 500 16.45 -55.31 -6.69
N LEU A 501 16.52 -56.61 -6.40
CA LEU A 501 16.54 -57.15 -5.03
C LEU A 501 17.80 -56.75 -4.24
N GLY A 502 18.88 -56.35 -4.92
CA GLY A 502 20.08 -55.83 -4.28
C GLY A 502 19.77 -54.61 -3.41
N ASN A 503 19.08 -53.62 -3.99
CA ASN A 503 18.70 -52.37 -3.31
C ASN A 503 17.75 -52.63 -2.14
N VAL A 504 16.81 -53.57 -2.30
CA VAL A 504 15.86 -53.97 -1.24
C VAL A 504 16.60 -54.55 -0.02
N LYS A 505 17.67 -55.32 -0.23
CA LYS A 505 18.48 -55.88 0.86
C LYS A 505 19.26 -54.81 1.62
N GLU A 506 19.68 -53.73 0.97
CA GLU A 506 20.33 -52.60 1.63
C GLU A 506 19.36 -51.82 2.51
N GLU A 507 18.16 -51.56 2.01
CA GLU A 507 17.10 -50.92 2.79
C GLU A 507 16.69 -51.75 4.01
N LEU A 508 16.64 -53.08 3.89
CA LEU A 508 16.36 -53.97 5.01
C LEU A 508 17.37 -53.82 6.17
N LYS A 509 18.65 -53.49 5.88
CA LYS A 509 19.65 -53.22 6.93
C LYS A 509 19.36 -51.92 7.68
N LYS A 510 18.86 -50.89 7.00
CA LYS A 510 18.46 -49.61 7.61
C LYS A 510 17.28 -49.79 8.57
N PHE A 511 16.31 -50.64 8.21
CA PHE A 511 15.24 -51.04 9.13
C PHE A 511 15.76 -51.79 10.36
N ASN A 512 16.60 -52.81 10.15
CA ASN A 512 17.13 -53.64 11.24
C ASN A 512 18.03 -52.84 12.21
N SER A 513 18.68 -51.79 11.73
CA SER A 513 19.53 -50.90 12.54
C SER A 513 18.75 -49.76 13.24
N GLY A 514 17.46 -49.57 12.91
CA GLY A 514 16.65 -48.45 13.40
C GLY A 514 16.98 -47.10 12.76
N GLU A 515 17.80 -47.09 11.70
CA GLU A 515 18.06 -45.89 10.89
C GLU A 515 16.80 -45.44 10.15
N ARG A 516 15.93 -46.39 9.79
CA ARG A 516 14.71 -46.16 9.02
C ARG A 516 13.47 -46.75 9.69
N GLU A 517 12.40 -45.97 9.74
CA GLU A 517 11.07 -46.36 10.22
C GLU A 517 10.17 -46.88 9.10
N ILE A 518 9.20 -47.73 9.45
CA ILE A 518 8.28 -48.37 8.51
C ILE A 518 7.24 -47.36 8.01
N GLY A 519 7.55 -46.74 6.87
CA GLY A 519 6.69 -45.78 6.20
C GLY A 519 7.46 -45.01 5.15
N ALA A 520 6.89 -43.88 4.72
CA ALA A 520 7.58 -42.92 3.89
C ALA A 520 7.22 -41.49 4.25
N CYS A 521 8.23 -40.62 4.11
CA CYS A 521 8.03 -39.19 4.12
C CYS A 521 7.76 -38.70 2.70
N VAL A 522 6.65 -38.01 2.51
CA VAL A 522 6.17 -37.54 1.19
C VAL A 522 5.79 -36.06 1.25
N PRO A 523 5.80 -35.35 0.11
CA PRO A 523 5.31 -33.97 0.04
C PRO A 523 3.89 -33.82 0.62
N LYS A 524 3.69 -32.82 1.48
CA LYS A 524 2.36 -32.42 1.96
C LYS A 524 1.52 -31.84 0.82
N ASN A 525 2.16 -31.02 -0.02
CA ASN A 525 1.63 -30.53 -1.29
C ASN A 525 2.52 -31.07 -2.42
N PRO A 526 2.09 -32.12 -3.13
CA PRO A 526 2.88 -32.71 -4.19
C PRO A 526 3.25 -31.67 -5.27
N PRO A 527 4.51 -31.60 -5.71
CA PRO A 527 4.90 -30.70 -6.79
C PRO A 527 4.17 -31.01 -8.09
N GLY A 528 4.06 -30.01 -8.94
CA GLY A 528 3.77 -30.22 -10.36
C GLY A 528 5.00 -30.77 -11.06
N LEU A 529 4.81 -31.70 -12.00
CA LEU A 529 5.92 -32.28 -12.76
C LEU A 529 5.72 -32.06 -14.25
N GLN A 530 6.79 -31.68 -14.95
CA GLN A 530 6.80 -31.53 -16.39
C GLN A 530 6.98 -32.90 -17.08
N PHE A 531 5.97 -33.78 -16.98
CA PHE A 531 6.06 -35.15 -17.52
C PHE A 531 6.03 -35.21 -19.05
N TRP A 532 5.58 -34.15 -19.73
CA TRP A 532 5.68 -33.99 -21.18
C TRP A 532 7.08 -33.57 -21.63
N GLY A 533 7.99 -33.32 -20.69
CA GLY A 533 9.39 -33.02 -20.91
C GLY A 533 9.67 -31.68 -21.59
N THR A 534 10.94 -31.49 -21.92
CA THR A 534 11.43 -30.42 -22.79
C THR A 534 11.95 -31.01 -24.09
N GLU A 535 11.76 -30.29 -25.19
CA GLU A 535 12.28 -30.71 -26.50
C GLU A 535 13.79 -30.46 -26.51
N GLY A 536 14.57 -31.54 -26.57
CA GLY A 536 16.02 -31.49 -26.67
C GLY A 536 16.51 -31.10 -28.06
N GLU A 537 17.82 -30.93 -28.21
CA GLU A 537 18.47 -30.47 -29.46
C GLU A 537 18.18 -31.37 -30.68
N GLU A 538 17.75 -32.62 -30.47
CA GLU A 538 17.41 -33.60 -31.52
C GLU A 538 15.90 -33.93 -31.63
N GLY A 539 15.02 -33.17 -30.95
CA GLY A 539 13.58 -33.46 -30.92
C GLY A 539 13.19 -34.62 -29.99
N GLU A 540 14.13 -35.10 -29.18
CA GLU A 540 13.87 -36.04 -28.09
C GLU A 540 13.21 -35.30 -26.91
N ILE A 541 12.20 -35.92 -26.30
CA ILE A 541 11.50 -35.35 -25.15
C ILE A 541 12.24 -35.79 -23.87
N ASP A 542 12.91 -34.86 -23.19
CA ASP A 542 13.52 -35.12 -21.89
C ASP A 542 12.52 -34.83 -20.76
N ASN A 543 12.04 -35.89 -20.12
CA ASN A 543 11.21 -35.86 -18.92
C ASN A 543 11.86 -36.61 -17.74
N SER A 544 13.20 -36.70 -17.74
CA SER A 544 13.99 -37.48 -16.79
C SER A 544 13.74 -37.09 -15.32
N GLU A 545 13.51 -35.80 -15.03
CA GLU A 545 13.19 -35.34 -13.67
C GLU A 545 11.86 -35.92 -13.15
N ALA A 546 10.79 -35.83 -13.96
CA ALA A 546 9.49 -36.38 -13.61
C ALA A 546 9.56 -37.90 -13.44
N MET A 547 10.28 -38.59 -14.33
CA MET A 547 10.55 -40.02 -14.21
C MET A 547 11.32 -40.36 -12.93
N GLY A 548 12.35 -39.58 -12.60
CA GLY A 548 13.17 -39.75 -11.39
C GLY A 548 12.37 -39.55 -10.10
N VAL A 549 11.37 -38.66 -10.09
CA VAL A 549 10.45 -38.49 -8.96
C VAL A 549 9.49 -39.69 -8.85
N CYS A 550 8.75 -39.99 -9.92
CA CYS A 550 7.69 -41.02 -9.87
C CYS A 550 8.23 -42.43 -9.62
N SER A 551 9.41 -42.75 -10.15
CA SER A 551 10.06 -44.06 -9.97
C SER A 551 10.48 -44.37 -8.54
N GLN A 552 10.58 -43.38 -7.64
CA GLN A 552 10.88 -43.62 -6.23
C GLN A 552 9.79 -44.47 -5.55
N ALA A 553 8.57 -44.45 -6.09
CA ALA A 553 7.46 -45.29 -5.64
C ALA A 553 7.51 -46.74 -6.18
N ASN A 554 8.45 -47.07 -7.07
CA ASN A 554 8.61 -48.44 -7.56
C ASN A 554 8.91 -49.40 -6.40
N ALA A 555 8.36 -50.61 -6.48
CA ALA A 555 8.44 -51.58 -5.40
C ALA A 555 8.50 -53.02 -5.91
N VAL A 556 9.16 -53.87 -5.12
CA VAL A 556 9.15 -55.32 -5.27
C VAL A 556 8.36 -55.92 -4.12
N CYS A 557 7.41 -56.80 -4.42
CA CYS A 557 6.65 -57.56 -3.43
C CYS A 557 6.85 -59.07 -3.69
N PRO A 558 7.75 -59.75 -2.95
CA PRO A 558 8.07 -61.14 -3.23
C PRO A 558 6.96 -62.06 -2.73
N VAL A 559 6.43 -62.93 -3.60
CA VAL A 559 5.38 -63.90 -3.26
C VAL A 559 5.91 -65.32 -3.40
N THR A 560 5.62 -66.19 -2.42
CA THR A 560 6.02 -67.60 -2.49
C THR A 560 4.82 -68.46 -2.84
N TYR A 561 4.97 -69.29 -3.86
CA TYR A 561 3.98 -70.29 -4.25
C TYR A 561 4.48 -71.71 -3.98
N GLU A 562 3.59 -72.60 -3.58
CA GLU A 562 3.83 -74.03 -3.46
C GLU A 562 2.94 -74.80 -4.44
N LYS A 563 3.45 -75.88 -5.00
CA LYS A 563 2.73 -76.70 -5.97
C LYS A 563 2.11 -77.92 -5.29
N GLY A 564 0.80 -78.11 -5.45
CA GLY A 564 0.09 -79.27 -4.89
C GLY A 564 0.62 -80.63 -5.40
N LEU A 565 0.63 -81.62 -4.51
CA LEU A 565 1.26 -82.95 -4.72
C LEU A 565 0.63 -83.83 -5.83
N ILE A 566 -0.58 -83.53 -6.33
CA ILE A 566 -1.26 -84.34 -7.36
C ILE A 566 -1.93 -83.40 -8.37
N GLY A 567 -1.18 -82.91 -9.36
CA GLY A 567 -1.73 -82.14 -10.49
C GLY A 567 -2.42 -80.82 -10.13
N GLY A 568 -2.19 -80.30 -8.92
CA GLY A 568 -2.83 -79.07 -8.42
C GLY A 568 -2.20 -77.79 -8.96
N ASP A 569 -3.00 -76.72 -8.96
CA ASP A 569 -2.59 -75.35 -9.25
C ASP A 569 -1.55 -74.85 -8.23
N TRP A 570 -0.84 -73.79 -8.59
CA TRP A 570 0.09 -73.12 -7.67
C TRP A 570 -0.71 -72.33 -6.64
N GLU A 571 -0.49 -72.59 -5.36
CA GLU A 571 -1.13 -71.86 -4.27
C GLU A 571 -0.11 -70.93 -3.60
N CYS A 572 -0.53 -69.70 -3.31
CA CYS A 572 0.31 -68.77 -2.57
C CYS A 572 0.39 -69.20 -1.10
N VAL A 573 1.61 -69.27 -0.56
CA VAL A 573 1.89 -69.71 0.81
C VAL A 573 2.57 -68.66 1.68
N LYS A 574 3.21 -67.64 1.09
CA LYS A 574 3.81 -66.50 1.83
C LYS A 574 3.67 -65.20 1.08
N TYR A 575 3.45 -64.12 1.84
CA TYR A 575 3.31 -62.75 1.35
C TYR A 575 2.18 -62.58 0.33
N CYS A 576 1.08 -63.31 0.52
CA CYS A 576 -0.05 -63.31 -0.40
C CYS A 576 -0.80 -61.97 -0.41
N GLU A 577 -0.62 -61.16 0.64
CA GLU A 577 -1.09 -59.78 0.72
C GLU A 577 -0.56 -58.90 -0.43
N CYS A 578 0.58 -59.26 -1.05
CA CYS A 578 1.11 -58.60 -2.25
C CYS A 578 0.16 -58.71 -3.47
N LEU A 579 -0.67 -59.76 -3.52
CA LEU A 579 -1.60 -60.04 -4.61
C LEU A 579 -2.95 -59.36 -4.40
N GLU A 580 -3.20 -58.80 -3.21
CA GLU A 580 -4.47 -58.15 -2.90
C GLU A 580 -4.55 -56.77 -3.57
N ASP A 581 -5.71 -56.45 -4.15
CA ASP A 581 -5.98 -55.14 -4.78
C ASP A 581 -5.68 -53.97 -3.82
N VAL A 582 -5.88 -54.16 -2.52
CA VAL A 582 -5.62 -53.14 -1.49
C VAL A 582 -4.15 -52.71 -1.46
N THR A 583 -3.22 -53.63 -1.67
CA THR A 583 -1.78 -53.35 -1.67
C THR A 583 -1.41 -52.55 -2.91
N GLN A 584 -2.00 -52.88 -4.07
CA GLN A 584 -1.83 -52.12 -5.30
C GLN A 584 -2.34 -50.68 -5.14
N LEU A 585 -3.49 -50.49 -4.49
CA LEU A 585 -4.05 -49.17 -4.24
C LEU A 585 -3.20 -48.32 -3.29
N LYS A 586 -2.72 -48.88 -2.18
CA LYS A 586 -1.80 -48.17 -1.26
C LYS A 586 -0.50 -47.76 -1.97
N ARG A 587 -0.01 -48.58 -2.90
CA ARG A 587 1.14 -48.25 -3.74
C ARG A 587 0.84 -47.15 -4.76
N ALA A 588 -0.31 -47.19 -5.43
CA ALA A 588 -0.74 -46.12 -6.30
C ALA A 588 -0.91 -44.80 -5.53
N GLN A 589 -1.43 -44.87 -4.31
CA GLN A 589 -1.54 -43.75 -3.38
C GLN A 589 -0.16 -43.16 -3.05
N LEU A 590 0.83 -43.98 -2.69
CA LEU A 590 2.22 -43.52 -2.52
C LEU A 590 2.76 -42.83 -3.77
N CYS A 591 2.50 -43.39 -4.95
CA CYS A 591 2.94 -42.79 -6.21
C CYS A 591 2.34 -41.38 -6.38
N MET A 592 1.03 -41.23 -6.19
CA MET A 592 0.32 -39.95 -6.31
C MET A 592 0.72 -38.89 -5.28
N SER A 593 1.33 -39.25 -4.16
CA SER A 593 1.85 -38.26 -3.18
C SER A 593 3.21 -37.69 -3.54
N LEU A 594 3.95 -38.28 -4.49
CA LEU A 594 5.27 -37.77 -4.88
C LEU A 594 5.22 -36.58 -5.83
N GLY A 595 4.12 -36.40 -6.56
CA GLY A 595 3.95 -35.34 -7.56
C GLY A 595 2.78 -35.63 -8.50
N ASP A 596 2.93 -35.26 -9.77
CA ASP A 596 1.99 -35.61 -10.85
C ASP A 596 2.22 -37.05 -11.36
N CYS A 597 2.25 -38.01 -10.43
CA CYS A 597 2.51 -39.42 -10.70
C CYS A 597 1.26 -40.29 -10.50
N GLY A 598 1.23 -41.43 -11.17
CA GLY A 598 0.16 -42.41 -10.99
C GLY A 598 -1.18 -41.99 -11.64
N PRO A 599 -2.29 -42.63 -11.25
CA PRO A 599 -3.61 -42.30 -11.78
C PRO A 599 -4.10 -40.95 -11.24
N LYS A 600 -4.14 -39.92 -12.08
CA LYS A 600 -4.61 -38.57 -11.73
C LYS A 600 -5.58 -37.98 -12.77
N VAL A 601 -6.23 -36.89 -12.37
CA VAL A 601 -6.98 -35.97 -13.25
C VAL A 601 -6.20 -34.67 -13.40
N ASN A 602 -6.36 -33.97 -14.51
CA ASN A 602 -5.83 -32.61 -14.68
C ASN A 602 -6.77 -31.56 -14.06
N TYR A 603 -6.33 -30.30 -14.03
CA TYR A 603 -7.10 -29.16 -13.51
C TYR A 603 -8.45 -28.95 -14.23
N ALA A 604 -8.59 -29.44 -15.46
CA ALA A 604 -9.86 -29.49 -16.20
C ALA A 604 -10.71 -30.75 -15.89
N ALA A 605 -10.41 -31.46 -14.81
CA ALA A 605 -11.06 -32.69 -14.36
C ALA A 605 -11.03 -33.87 -15.36
N VAL A 606 -10.10 -33.87 -16.32
CA VAL A 606 -9.95 -34.93 -17.31
C VAL A 606 -8.99 -36.01 -16.77
N PRO A 607 -9.41 -37.30 -16.70
CA PRO A 607 -8.54 -38.38 -16.24
C PRO A 607 -7.45 -38.72 -17.26
N GLY A 608 -6.32 -39.21 -16.75
CA GLY A 608 -5.27 -39.80 -17.58
C GLY A 608 -5.77 -40.97 -18.43
N ARG A 609 -5.19 -41.16 -19.62
CA ARG A 609 -5.61 -42.20 -20.58
C ARG A 609 -5.16 -43.62 -20.22
N THR A 610 -4.30 -43.76 -19.21
CA THR A 610 -3.73 -45.05 -18.78
C THR A 610 -3.96 -45.27 -17.30
N GLN A 611 -3.70 -46.48 -16.81
CA GLN A 611 -3.77 -46.82 -15.39
C GLN A 611 -2.76 -46.04 -14.53
N GLY A 612 -1.73 -45.41 -15.12
CA GLY A 612 -0.73 -44.62 -14.42
C GLY A 612 0.36 -45.44 -13.71
N TYR A 613 0.26 -46.76 -13.69
CA TYR A 613 1.27 -47.69 -13.19
C TYR A 613 1.23 -49.02 -13.97
N LYS A 614 2.26 -49.86 -13.80
CA LYS A 614 2.36 -51.19 -14.40
C LYS A 614 2.81 -52.20 -13.34
N ILE A 615 2.32 -53.44 -13.44
CA ILE A 615 2.71 -54.56 -12.59
C ILE A 615 3.41 -55.60 -13.47
N PHE A 616 4.56 -56.09 -13.00
CA PHE A 616 5.31 -57.16 -13.66
C PHE A 616 5.40 -58.35 -12.72
N GLU A 617 5.06 -59.53 -13.22
CA GLU A 617 5.29 -60.79 -12.51
C GLU A 617 6.53 -61.47 -13.10
N GLU A 618 7.53 -61.72 -12.25
CA GLU A 618 8.73 -62.45 -12.64
C GLU A 618 8.95 -63.64 -11.70
N LYS A 619 9.09 -64.83 -12.28
CA LYS A 619 9.40 -66.05 -11.51
C LYS A 619 10.86 -66.02 -11.09
N MET A 620 11.10 -65.98 -9.78
CA MET A 620 12.45 -66.02 -9.18
C MET A 620 13.12 -67.37 -9.31
#